data_AF-A0A238UFY7-F1
#
_entry.id   AF-A0A238UFY7-F1
#
_cell.length_a   1.000
_cell.length_b   1.000
_cell.length_c   1.000
_cell.angle_alpha   90.00
_cell.angle_beta   90.00
_cell.angle_gamma   90.00
#
_symmetry.space_group_name_H-M   'P 1'
#
loop_
_entity.id
_entity.type
_entity.pdbx_description
1 polymer ?
#
loop_
_entity_poly.entity_id
_entity_poly.type
_entity_poly.pdbx_seq_one_letter_code
_entity_poly.pdbx_strand_id
1 'polypeptide(L)'
;MKWTLKPKPDLNTVNTLANELNVDIKLAEILVQRGIKTFNEAKHFFRPSLEDLHDPFLMKDMHEAVSRVEKAIENGEKVLIYGDYDVDGTTSVSLMYSYLKNIHPYLATYIPDRYKEGYGVSFAGIDFAHDNEFSLIIALDCGIKAIEKVAYAEEKGIDFIICDHHKPGEKIPDAVAVLNPKRIDCEYPYKELCGCGVGFKLIQAIAQNKKQTINDLLPFLDLVVTAIGADIVPMTGENRVLAYYGLKVINTTPRIGIQALTQHINKKELSITDVVFIIAPRINAAGRIKHASYAVDLLISEDLDLAKNIAKEIEEFNAHRKELDKEITKEALLQIETNNEEHNYTTTVYDENWHKGVIGIVASRLTETYYRPTVVFTKSCEFLAASARSVKGFDVYNALDACSEYIEQFGGHKYAAGLSIKPENYNAFKAKFEEVVKNTIQKELLEPEIEIDAELHLSNISPKFYRIINQMAPFGPLNRRPIFQSNSVRDNGYGKQVGQDKTHLKLTVFQGNPKNCIGAIGFSLGNKIAHVQQEFDIVYQLDENTWNGNTFIQLQLKDLK
;
A
#
# COMPACT_ATOMS: atom_id res chain seq x y z
N MET A 1 9.46 17.57 15.17
CA MET A 1 9.77 16.24 14.63
C MET A 1 11.08 15.81 15.24
N LYS A 2 11.11 14.60 15.78
CA LYS A 2 12.31 14.01 16.35
C LYS A 2 13.15 13.38 15.25
N TRP A 3 14.46 13.64 15.26
CA TRP A 3 15.41 13.02 14.34
C TRP A 3 16.14 11.89 15.07
N THR A 4 16.05 10.67 14.56
CA THR A 4 16.67 9.50 15.18
C THR A 4 17.59 8.81 14.19
N LEU A 5 18.89 8.84 14.44
CA LEU A 5 19.86 8.06 13.66
C LEU A 5 19.73 6.58 13.99
N LYS A 6 19.66 5.74 12.96
CA LYS A 6 19.61 4.28 13.14
C LYS A 6 20.89 3.75 13.81
N PRO A 7 20.79 2.65 14.58
CA PRO A 7 21.97 2.00 15.14
C PRO A 7 22.97 1.62 14.05
N LYS A 8 24.26 1.88 14.31
CA LYS A 8 25.33 1.51 13.37
C LYS A 8 25.47 -0.02 13.33
N PRO A 9 25.47 -0.63 12.13
CA PRO A 9 25.73 -2.06 11.99
C PRO A 9 27.19 -2.41 12.29
N ASP A 10 27.50 -3.71 12.34
CA ASP A 10 28.86 -4.21 12.54
C ASP A 10 29.83 -3.68 11.47
N LEU A 11 30.87 -2.97 11.92
CA LEU A 11 31.82 -2.28 11.03
C LEU A 11 32.64 -3.25 10.18
N ASN A 12 32.95 -4.45 10.68
CA ASN A 12 33.72 -5.43 9.92
C ASN A 12 32.91 -5.95 8.73
N THR A 13 31.64 -6.26 8.94
CA THR A 13 30.70 -6.65 7.90
C THR A 13 30.54 -5.54 6.86
N VAL A 14 30.35 -4.29 7.30
CA VAL A 14 30.24 -3.13 6.40
C VAL A 14 31.49 -2.94 5.55
N ASN A 15 32.68 -2.96 6.16
CA ASN A 15 33.94 -2.76 5.43
C ASN A 15 34.20 -3.88 4.42
N THR A 16 33.91 -5.13 4.80
CA THR A 16 34.06 -6.29 3.91
C THR A 16 33.14 -6.13 2.70
N LEU A 17 31.85 -5.86 2.94
CA LEU A 17 30.87 -5.70 1.87
C LEU A 17 31.17 -4.49 0.97
N ALA A 18 31.61 -3.37 1.55
CA ALA A 18 32.01 -2.18 0.79
C ALA A 18 33.15 -2.48 -0.19
N ASN A 19 34.16 -3.23 0.27
CA ASN A 19 35.30 -3.64 -0.54
C ASN A 19 34.89 -4.63 -1.63
N GLU A 20 34.12 -5.67 -1.29
CA GLU A 20 33.66 -6.69 -2.25
C GLU A 20 32.78 -6.10 -3.36
N LEU A 21 31.91 -5.14 -3.02
CA LEU A 21 31.02 -4.47 -3.98
C LEU A 21 31.67 -3.26 -4.67
N ASN A 22 32.83 -2.79 -4.20
CA ASN A 22 33.48 -1.56 -4.64
C ASN A 22 32.55 -0.32 -4.60
N VAL A 23 31.86 -0.17 -3.45
CA VAL A 23 30.90 0.91 -3.18
C VAL A 23 31.34 1.75 -1.98
N ASP A 24 30.72 2.92 -1.85
CA ASP A 24 30.94 3.79 -0.68
C ASP A 24 30.49 3.09 0.61
N ILE A 25 31.23 3.29 1.70
CA ILE A 25 30.97 2.67 3.00
C ILE A 25 29.55 2.95 3.51
N LYS A 26 28.97 4.12 3.18
CA LYS A 26 27.59 4.47 3.56
C LYS A 26 26.54 3.66 2.82
N LEU A 27 26.83 3.25 1.59
CA LEU A 27 25.93 2.36 0.84
C LEU A 27 25.99 0.94 1.41
N ALA A 28 27.18 0.46 1.77
CA ALA A 28 27.33 -0.83 2.46
C ALA A 28 26.66 -0.81 3.85
N GLU A 29 26.79 0.29 4.60
CA GLU A 29 26.10 0.50 5.89
C GLU A 29 24.58 0.33 5.72
N ILE A 30 23.98 0.96 4.71
CA ILE A 30 22.55 0.83 4.40
C ILE A 30 22.17 -0.61 4.02
N LEU A 31 23.00 -1.31 3.25
CA LEU A 31 22.75 -2.72 2.89
C LEU A 31 22.74 -3.61 4.13
N VAL A 32 23.72 -3.45 5.02
CA VAL A 32 23.80 -4.24 6.26
C VAL A 32 22.63 -3.92 7.20
N GLN A 33 22.20 -2.67 7.28
CA GLN A 33 20.97 -2.27 8.01
C GLN A 33 19.70 -2.96 7.47
N ARG A 34 19.69 -3.37 6.20
CA ARG A 34 18.61 -4.14 5.57
C ARG A 34 18.79 -5.65 5.69
N GLY A 35 19.79 -6.11 6.44
CA GLY A 35 20.11 -7.52 6.62
C GLY A 35 20.93 -8.13 5.49
N ILE A 36 21.42 -7.34 4.54
CA ILE A 36 22.27 -7.80 3.43
C ILE A 36 23.73 -7.70 3.89
N LYS A 37 24.34 -8.84 4.19
CA LYS A 37 25.65 -8.94 4.86
C LYS A 37 26.74 -9.53 3.98
N THR A 38 26.37 -10.17 2.88
CA THR A 38 27.30 -10.86 1.97
C THR A 38 27.19 -10.38 0.54
N PHE A 39 28.24 -10.58 -0.26
CA PHE A 39 28.21 -10.33 -1.70
C PHE A 39 27.04 -11.03 -2.40
N ASN A 40 26.78 -12.30 -2.06
CA ASN A 40 25.71 -13.08 -2.70
C ASN A 40 24.33 -12.50 -2.37
N GLU A 41 24.06 -12.15 -1.13
CA GLU A 41 22.80 -11.47 -0.76
C GLU A 41 22.65 -10.13 -1.49
N ALA A 42 23.73 -9.35 -1.58
CA ALA A 42 23.72 -8.09 -2.32
C ALA A 42 23.47 -8.30 -3.82
N LYS A 43 24.06 -9.34 -4.42
CA LYS A 43 23.82 -9.71 -5.82
C LYS A 43 22.34 -10.00 -6.07
N HIS A 44 21.70 -10.86 -5.25
CA HIS A 44 20.26 -11.16 -5.39
C HIS A 44 19.41 -9.89 -5.16
N PHE A 45 19.77 -9.06 -4.19
CA PHE A 45 19.08 -7.81 -3.92
C PHE A 45 19.12 -6.84 -5.11
N PHE A 46 20.28 -6.63 -5.73
CA PHE A 46 20.45 -5.72 -6.87
C PHE A 46 20.03 -6.35 -8.21
N ARG A 47 19.90 -7.67 -8.29
CA ARG A 47 19.55 -8.42 -9.50
C ARG A 47 18.46 -9.45 -9.18
N PRO A 48 17.21 -9.02 -8.92
CA PRO A 48 16.11 -9.96 -8.68
C PRO A 48 15.95 -10.91 -9.87
N SER A 49 15.77 -12.21 -9.59
CA SER A 49 15.53 -13.25 -10.60
C SER A 49 14.16 -13.89 -10.39
N LEU A 50 13.48 -14.27 -11.48
CA LEU A 50 12.24 -15.07 -11.40
C LEU A 50 12.48 -16.48 -10.84
N GLU A 51 13.73 -16.96 -10.91
CA GLU A 51 14.15 -18.23 -10.31
C GLU A 51 14.19 -18.17 -8.77
N ASP A 52 14.19 -16.97 -8.19
CA ASP A 52 14.14 -16.77 -6.74
C ASP A 52 12.71 -16.92 -6.18
N LEU A 53 11.70 -17.09 -7.04
CA LEU A 53 10.33 -17.38 -6.61
C LEU A 53 10.24 -18.79 -6.05
N HIS A 54 9.51 -18.96 -4.95
CA HIS A 54 9.37 -20.27 -4.32
C HIS A 54 8.44 -21.17 -5.14
N ASP A 55 8.56 -22.49 -4.96
CA ASP A 55 7.62 -23.43 -5.56
C ASP A 55 6.21 -23.19 -4.97
N PRO A 56 5.18 -22.90 -5.79
CA PRO A 56 3.82 -22.69 -5.29
C PRO A 56 3.26 -23.88 -4.51
N PHE A 57 3.69 -25.11 -4.80
CA PHE A 57 3.20 -26.32 -4.10
C PHE A 57 3.71 -26.46 -2.66
N LEU A 58 4.66 -25.61 -2.23
CA LEU A 58 5.02 -25.48 -0.81
C LEU A 58 3.92 -24.78 0.00
N MET A 59 2.95 -24.15 -0.66
CA MET A 59 1.82 -23.53 0.01
C MET A 59 0.78 -24.59 0.37
N LYS A 60 0.39 -24.61 1.64
CA LYS A 60 -0.61 -25.53 2.15
C LYS A 60 -1.91 -25.42 1.34
N ASP A 61 -2.48 -26.58 1.00
CA ASP A 61 -3.67 -26.80 0.17
C ASP A 61 -3.54 -26.43 -1.33
N MET A 62 -2.33 -26.14 -1.82
CA MET A 62 -2.14 -25.79 -3.24
C MET A 62 -2.52 -26.95 -4.17
N HIS A 63 -2.22 -28.20 -3.79
CA HIS A 63 -2.60 -29.37 -4.60
C HIS A 63 -4.12 -29.53 -4.71
N GLU A 64 -4.83 -29.38 -3.59
CA GLU A 64 -6.27 -29.45 -3.48
C GLU A 64 -6.94 -28.33 -4.28
N ALA A 65 -6.41 -27.10 -4.19
CA ALA A 65 -6.89 -25.96 -4.98
C ALA A 65 -6.75 -26.21 -6.49
N VAL A 66 -5.55 -26.61 -6.94
CA VAL A 66 -5.29 -26.89 -8.36
C VAL A 66 -6.20 -28.02 -8.87
N SER A 67 -6.29 -29.13 -8.13
CA SER A 67 -7.15 -30.26 -8.51
C SER A 67 -8.62 -29.86 -8.62
N ARG A 68 -9.11 -29.01 -7.71
CA ARG A 68 -10.50 -28.54 -7.74
C ARG A 68 -10.79 -27.61 -8.92
N VAL A 69 -9.85 -26.72 -9.26
CA VAL A 69 -9.97 -25.86 -10.45
C VAL A 69 -9.93 -26.71 -11.72
N GLU A 70 -8.98 -27.64 -11.84
CA GLU A 70 -8.87 -28.52 -13.01
C GLU A 70 -10.14 -29.37 -13.19
N LYS A 71 -10.71 -29.92 -12.10
CA LYS A 71 -11.99 -30.62 -12.13
C LYS A 71 -13.14 -29.73 -12.65
N ALA A 72 -13.20 -28.46 -12.21
CA ALA A 72 -14.21 -27.53 -12.70
C ALA A 72 -14.11 -27.32 -14.22
N ILE A 73 -12.87 -27.18 -14.72
CA ILE A 73 -12.59 -26.99 -16.14
C ILE A 73 -12.98 -28.25 -16.94
N GLU A 74 -12.56 -29.43 -16.48
CA GLU A 74 -12.85 -30.71 -17.13
C GLU A 74 -14.35 -31.00 -17.22
N ASN A 75 -15.10 -30.66 -16.17
CA ASN A 75 -16.54 -30.89 -16.09
C ASN A 75 -17.38 -29.77 -16.73
N GLY A 76 -16.78 -28.68 -17.20
CA GLY A 76 -17.53 -27.53 -17.71
C GLY A 76 -18.35 -26.81 -16.63
N GLU A 77 -17.91 -26.86 -15.36
CA GLU A 77 -18.57 -26.22 -14.23
C GLU A 77 -18.48 -24.69 -14.32
N LYS A 78 -19.53 -23.97 -13.89
CA LYS A 78 -19.47 -22.51 -13.78
C LYS A 78 -18.63 -22.12 -12.57
N VAL A 79 -17.63 -21.26 -12.78
CA VAL A 79 -16.72 -20.78 -11.73
C VAL A 79 -16.86 -19.28 -11.54
N LEU A 80 -17.10 -18.85 -10.30
CA LEU A 80 -17.20 -17.44 -9.92
C LEU A 80 -15.88 -16.96 -9.31
N ILE A 81 -15.26 -15.97 -9.94
CA ILE A 81 -14.04 -15.33 -9.45
C ILE A 81 -14.45 -14.17 -8.55
N TYR A 82 -14.24 -14.33 -7.25
CA TYR A 82 -14.74 -13.44 -6.21
C TYR A 82 -13.58 -12.69 -5.57
N GLY A 83 -13.70 -11.39 -5.31
CA GLY A 83 -12.69 -10.68 -4.53
C GLY A 83 -13.23 -9.40 -3.90
N ASP A 84 -12.41 -8.74 -3.08
CA ASP A 84 -12.82 -7.52 -2.39
C ASP A 84 -12.78 -6.27 -3.29
N TYR A 85 -13.39 -5.18 -2.82
CA TYR A 85 -13.59 -3.94 -3.58
C TYR A 85 -12.38 -3.00 -3.64
N ASP A 86 -11.26 -3.35 -3.01
CA ASP A 86 -10.05 -2.54 -3.03
C ASP A 86 -9.13 -2.91 -4.20
N VAL A 87 -7.92 -2.34 -4.22
CA VAL A 87 -7.02 -2.54 -5.35
C VAL A 87 -6.45 -3.96 -5.36
N ASP A 88 -6.17 -4.55 -4.21
CA ASP A 88 -5.61 -5.90 -4.15
C ASP A 88 -6.69 -6.91 -4.56
N GLY A 89 -7.91 -6.81 -4.02
CA GLY A 89 -9.05 -7.63 -4.44
C GLY A 89 -9.40 -7.50 -5.93
N THR A 90 -9.57 -6.28 -6.44
CA THR A 90 -9.93 -6.08 -7.86
C THR A 90 -8.83 -6.55 -8.81
N THR A 91 -7.55 -6.30 -8.50
CA THR A 91 -6.45 -6.80 -9.34
C THR A 91 -6.30 -8.32 -9.24
N SER A 92 -6.57 -8.93 -8.08
CA SER A 92 -6.59 -10.38 -7.93
C SER A 92 -7.65 -11.04 -8.80
N VAL A 93 -8.88 -10.51 -8.78
CA VAL A 93 -9.98 -10.99 -9.61
C VAL A 93 -9.63 -10.85 -11.09
N SER A 94 -9.12 -9.69 -11.50
CA SER A 94 -8.66 -9.47 -12.87
C SER A 94 -7.55 -10.43 -13.29
N LEU A 95 -6.61 -10.76 -12.39
CA LEU A 95 -5.51 -11.69 -12.64
C LEU A 95 -6.04 -13.10 -12.89
N MET A 96 -6.85 -13.62 -11.96
CA MET A 96 -7.39 -14.98 -12.06
C MET A 96 -8.31 -15.12 -13.27
N TYR A 97 -9.23 -14.17 -13.48
CA TYR A 97 -10.13 -14.18 -14.63
C TYR A 97 -9.36 -14.12 -15.96
N SER A 98 -8.38 -13.21 -16.09
CA SER A 98 -7.60 -13.06 -17.32
C SER A 98 -6.78 -14.30 -17.67
N TYR A 99 -6.33 -15.06 -16.66
CA TYR A 99 -5.63 -16.32 -16.87
C TYR A 99 -6.61 -17.44 -17.27
N LEU A 100 -7.66 -17.66 -16.48
CA LEU A 100 -8.58 -18.77 -16.67
C LEU A 100 -9.45 -18.63 -17.93
N LYS A 101 -9.80 -17.42 -18.37
CA LYS A 101 -10.67 -17.22 -19.56
C LYS A 101 -10.10 -17.85 -20.84
N ASN A 102 -8.78 -18.02 -20.92
CA ASN A 102 -8.12 -18.63 -22.07
C ASN A 102 -8.26 -20.16 -22.09
N ILE A 103 -8.66 -20.77 -20.98
CA ILE A 103 -8.74 -22.22 -20.79
C ILE A 103 -10.11 -22.70 -20.30
N HIS A 104 -11.00 -21.79 -19.91
CA HIS A 104 -12.35 -22.10 -19.41
C HIS A 104 -13.36 -21.00 -19.79
N PRO A 105 -14.45 -21.34 -20.51
CA PRO A 105 -15.42 -20.34 -20.97
C PRO A 105 -16.49 -19.97 -19.93
N TYR A 106 -16.69 -20.77 -18.88
CA TYR A 106 -17.79 -20.59 -17.93
C TYR A 106 -17.35 -19.85 -16.67
N LEU A 107 -16.91 -18.60 -16.87
CA LEU A 107 -16.41 -17.73 -15.82
C LEU A 107 -17.26 -16.47 -15.66
N ALA A 108 -17.41 -16.01 -14.43
CA ALA A 108 -17.86 -14.66 -14.13
C ALA A 108 -17.03 -14.06 -13.01
N THR A 109 -17.10 -12.75 -12.84
CA THR A 109 -16.47 -12.05 -11.73
C THR A 109 -17.52 -11.52 -10.76
N TYR A 110 -17.16 -11.43 -9.49
CA TYR A 110 -18.00 -10.83 -8.46
C TYR A 110 -17.14 -10.00 -7.52
N ILE A 111 -17.62 -8.80 -7.22
CA ILE A 111 -17.04 -7.90 -6.23
C ILE A 111 -18.20 -7.43 -5.34
N PRO A 112 -18.13 -7.55 -4.01
CA PRO A 112 -19.20 -7.13 -3.12
C PRO A 112 -19.36 -5.61 -3.12
N ASP A 113 -20.60 -5.15 -2.94
CA ASP A 113 -20.87 -3.73 -2.75
C ASP A 113 -20.37 -3.26 -1.38
N ARG A 114 -19.44 -2.31 -1.37
CA ARG A 114 -18.83 -1.73 -0.17
C ARG A 114 -19.84 -1.24 0.87
N TYR A 115 -21.01 -0.78 0.43
CA TYR A 115 -22.01 -0.14 1.29
C TYR A 115 -23.10 -1.11 1.73
N LYS A 116 -23.57 -1.98 0.83
CA LYS A 116 -24.66 -2.92 1.09
C LYS A 116 -24.18 -4.20 1.75
N GLU A 117 -23.05 -4.72 1.29
CA GLU A 117 -22.54 -6.03 1.69
C GLU A 117 -21.35 -5.90 2.64
N GLY A 118 -20.58 -4.83 2.49
CA GLY A 118 -19.39 -4.60 3.29
C GLY A 118 -18.18 -5.38 2.75
N TYR A 119 -17.21 -5.59 3.62
CA TYR A 119 -15.91 -6.17 3.27
C TYR A 119 -15.94 -7.70 3.21
N GLY A 120 -15.32 -8.27 2.16
CA GLY A 120 -15.10 -9.71 2.02
C GLY A 120 -16.33 -10.52 1.60
N VAL A 121 -16.30 -11.84 1.87
CA VAL A 121 -17.34 -12.78 1.43
C VAL A 121 -18.70 -12.46 2.06
N SER A 122 -19.71 -12.26 1.21
CA SER A 122 -21.08 -11.92 1.58
C SER A 122 -22.06 -13.07 1.32
N PHE A 123 -23.15 -13.13 2.09
CA PHE A 123 -24.27 -14.05 1.82
C PHE A 123 -24.91 -13.75 0.46
N ALA A 124 -25.08 -12.47 0.12
CA ALA A 124 -25.65 -12.04 -1.16
C ALA A 124 -24.81 -12.51 -2.36
N GLY A 125 -23.49 -12.54 -2.23
CA GLY A 125 -22.61 -13.07 -3.27
C GLY A 125 -22.69 -14.58 -3.42
N ILE A 126 -22.91 -15.32 -2.34
CA ILE A 126 -23.16 -16.78 -2.37
C ILE A 126 -24.54 -17.07 -2.96
N ASP A 127 -25.56 -16.30 -2.60
CA ASP A 127 -26.89 -16.40 -3.19
C ASP A 127 -26.84 -16.12 -4.70
N PHE A 128 -26.12 -15.08 -5.11
CA PHE A 128 -25.87 -14.81 -6.53
C PHE A 128 -25.19 -16.00 -7.23
N ALA A 129 -24.19 -16.61 -6.59
CA ALA A 129 -23.51 -17.78 -7.13
C ALA A 129 -24.49 -18.96 -7.32
N HIS A 130 -25.31 -19.24 -6.31
CA HIS A 130 -26.31 -20.29 -6.35
C HIS A 130 -27.37 -20.05 -7.42
N ASP A 131 -27.95 -18.85 -7.45
CA ASP A 131 -29.03 -18.45 -8.37
C ASP A 131 -28.59 -18.49 -9.84
N ASN A 132 -27.29 -18.42 -10.09
CA ASN A 132 -26.68 -18.48 -11.42
C ASN A 132 -25.95 -19.81 -11.70
N GLU A 133 -26.12 -20.81 -10.84
CA GLU A 133 -25.63 -22.19 -10.96
C GLU A 133 -24.09 -22.30 -10.95
N PHE A 134 -23.39 -21.41 -10.25
CA PHE A 134 -21.97 -21.57 -9.98
C PHE A 134 -21.74 -22.68 -8.96
N SER A 135 -20.85 -23.63 -9.25
CA SER A 135 -20.50 -24.74 -8.35
C SER A 135 -19.17 -24.52 -7.63
N LEU A 136 -18.39 -23.52 -8.03
CA LEU A 136 -17.12 -23.16 -7.42
C LEU A 136 -16.98 -21.64 -7.32
N ILE A 137 -16.64 -21.16 -6.12
CA ILE A 137 -16.14 -19.80 -5.89
C ILE A 137 -14.64 -19.85 -5.62
N ILE A 138 -13.87 -19.05 -6.37
CA ILE A 138 -12.46 -18.76 -6.06
C ILE A 138 -12.43 -17.37 -5.44
N ALA A 139 -12.35 -17.30 -4.12
CA ALA A 139 -12.27 -16.07 -3.35
C ALA A 139 -10.82 -15.57 -3.28
N LEU A 140 -10.60 -14.31 -3.62
CA LEU A 140 -9.30 -13.68 -3.75
C LEU A 140 -9.23 -12.44 -2.86
N ASP A 141 -8.15 -12.32 -2.10
CA ASP A 141 -7.92 -11.24 -1.14
C ASP A 141 -9.01 -11.11 -0.05
N CYS A 142 -9.78 -12.18 0.15
CA CYS A 142 -10.75 -12.28 1.22
C CYS A 142 -11.07 -13.75 1.52
N GLY A 143 -11.76 -13.97 2.64
CA GLY A 143 -12.33 -15.26 2.98
C GLY A 143 -11.69 -15.97 4.17
N ILE A 144 -10.48 -15.62 4.62
CA ILE A 144 -9.79 -16.37 5.71
C ILE A 144 -10.53 -16.38 7.06
N LYS A 145 -11.52 -15.49 7.24
CA LYS A 145 -12.39 -15.42 8.42
C LYS A 145 -13.86 -15.73 8.13
N ALA A 146 -14.19 -16.14 6.90
CA ALA A 146 -15.57 -16.29 6.43
C ALA A 146 -16.20 -17.65 6.80
N ILE A 147 -16.02 -18.12 8.04
CA ILE A 147 -16.41 -19.48 8.48
C ILE A 147 -17.89 -19.77 8.20
N GLU A 148 -18.78 -18.90 8.68
CA GLU A 148 -20.23 -19.06 8.50
C GLU A 148 -20.65 -18.98 7.04
N LYS A 149 -19.98 -18.14 6.25
CA LYS A 149 -20.34 -17.91 4.84
C LYS A 149 -19.92 -19.10 3.98
N VAL A 150 -18.75 -19.68 4.24
CA VAL A 150 -18.30 -20.91 3.57
C VAL A 150 -19.21 -22.09 3.93
N ALA A 151 -19.61 -22.24 5.20
CA ALA A 151 -20.58 -23.26 5.58
C ALA A 151 -21.93 -23.08 4.86
N TYR A 152 -22.42 -21.85 4.75
CA TYR A 152 -23.64 -21.54 3.98
C TYR A 152 -23.50 -21.85 2.48
N ALA A 153 -22.33 -21.64 1.91
CA ALA A 153 -22.06 -22.01 0.52
C ALA A 153 -22.06 -23.54 0.32
N GLU A 154 -21.50 -24.28 1.27
CA GLU A 154 -21.53 -25.74 1.26
C GLU A 154 -22.96 -26.29 1.33
N GLU A 155 -23.83 -25.71 2.18
CA GLU A 155 -25.27 -26.05 2.23
C GLU A 155 -25.97 -25.85 0.87
N LYS A 156 -25.47 -24.92 0.05
CA LYS A 156 -25.95 -24.63 -1.32
C LYS A 156 -25.24 -25.44 -2.40
N GLY A 157 -24.33 -26.34 -2.04
CA GLY A 157 -23.56 -27.17 -2.97
C GLY A 157 -22.49 -26.40 -3.74
N ILE A 158 -21.95 -25.32 -3.16
CA ILE A 158 -20.94 -24.47 -3.78
C ILE A 158 -19.62 -24.65 -3.06
N ASP A 159 -18.62 -25.14 -3.79
CA ASP A 159 -17.27 -25.28 -3.27
C ASP A 159 -16.56 -23.92 -3.17
N PHE A 160 -15.66 -23.79 -2.20
CA PHE A 160 -14.79 -22.62 -2.04
C PHE A 160 -13.31 -22.98 -2.17
N ILE A 161 -12.58 -22.14 -2.90
CA ILE A 161 -11.12 -22.01 -2.80
C ILE A 161 -10.84 -20.59 -2.31
N ILE A 162 -10.11 -20.46 -1.21
CA ILE A 162 -9.76 -19.18 -0.61
C ILE A 162 -8.30 -18.88 -0.89
N CYS A 163 -8.02 -17.74 -1.51
CA CYS A 163 -6.69 -17.18 -1.73
C CYS A 163 -6.58 -15.87 -0.97
N ASP A 164 -5.97 -15.90 0.21
CA ASP A 164 -5.97 -14.77 1.14
C ASP A 164 -4.60 -14.61 1.79
N HIS A 165 -4.30 -13.41 2.26
CA HIS A 165 -3.06 -13.03 2.91
C HIS A 165 -3.28 -12.33 4.26
N HIS A 166 -4.54 -12.11 4.67
CA HIS A 166 -4.87 -11.58 5.98
C HIS A 166 -4.47 -12.55 7.10
N LYS A 167 -4.36 -12.04 8.33
CA LYS A 167 -4.07 -12.88 9.50
C LYS A 167 -5.23 -13.86 9.76
N PRO A 168 -4.96 -15.17 9.80
CA PRO A 168 -5.96 -16.15 10.17
C PRO A 168 -6.51 -15.93 11.58
N GLY A 169 -7.76 -16.35 11.82
CA GLY A 169 -8.30 -16.48 13.17
C GLY A 169 -7.81 -17.77 13.85
N GLU A 170 -8.31 -18.03 15.07
CA GLU A 170 -8.06 -19.31 15.76
C GLU A 170 -8.59 -20.51 14.97
N LYS A 171 -9.70 -20.30 14.26
CA LYS A 171 -10.28 -21.21 13.29
C LYS A 171 -10.26 -20.56 11.91
N ILE A 172 -10.12 -21.38 10.87
CA ILE A 172 -10.27 -20.99 9.47
C ILE A 172 -11.49 -21.70 8.87
N PRO A 173 -12.06 -21.20 7.76
CA PRO A 173 -13.20 -21.84 7.12
C PRO A 173 -12.86 -23.25 6.60
N ASP A 174 -13.85 -24.13 6.61
CA ASP A 174 -13.75 -25.47 6.04
C ASP A 174 -14.06 -25.42 4.55
N ALA A 175 -13.12 -24.87 3.78
CA ALA A 175 -13.20 -24.77 2.32
C ALA A 175 -12.42 -25.93 1.67
N VAL A 176 -12.64 -26.21 0.39
CA VAL A 176 -11.88 -27.23 -0.35
C VAL A 176 -10.38 -26.96 -0.30
N ALA A 177 -9.99 -25.69 -0.33
CA ALA A 177 -8.61 -25.26 -0.11
C ALA A 177 -8.54 -23.85 0.46
N VAL A 178 -7.61 -23.61 1.40
CA VAL A 178 -7.34 -22.29 1.97
C VAL A 178 -5.87 -21.90 1.76
N LEU A 179 -5.58 -21.27 0.64
CA LEU A 179 -4.26 -20.75 0.30
C LEU A 179 -3.99 -19.45 1.07
N ASN A 180 -3.23 -19.55 2.15
CA ASN A 180 -2.74 -18.40 2.89
C ASN A 180 -1.37 -18.71 3.51
N PRO A 181 -0.30 -17.97 3.16
CA PRO A 181 1.03 -18.27 3.66
C PRO A 181 1.16 -18.03 5.18
N LYS A 182 0.32 -17.19 5.78
CA LYS A 182 0.33 -16.86 7.22
C LYS A 182 -0.42 -17.87 8.10
N ARG A 183 -0.99 -18.92 7.51
CA ARG A 183 -1.49 -20.09 8.25
C ARG A 183 -0.39 -20.69 9.12
N ILE A 184 -0.76 -21.11 10.33
CA ILE A 184 0.17 -21.70 11.29
C ILE A 184 0.74 -23.04 10.81
N ASP A 185 -0.02 -23.78 10.00
CA ASP A 185 0.34 -25.08 9.42
C ASP A 185 0.89 -24.97 7.99
N CYS A 186 1.15 -23.76 7.49
CA CYS A 186 1.69 -23.54 6.15
C CYS A 186 3.19 -23.30 6.20
N GLU A 187 3.97 -24.15 5.52
CA GLU A 187 5.43 -24.06 5.46
C GLU A 187 5.96 -23.13 4.37
N TYR A 188 5.07 -22.51 3.58
CA TYR A 188 5.47 -21.64 2.48
C TYR A 188 6.49 -20.57 2.94
N PRO A 189 7.67 -20.44 2.31
CA PRO A 189 8.79 -19.71 2.91
C PRO A 189 8.56 -18.20 3.08
N TYR A 190 7.76 -17.58 2.20
CA TYR A 190 7.54 -16.14 2.21
C TYR A 190 6.12 -15.77 2.66
N LYS A 191 6.01 -15.11 3.81
CA LYS A 191 4.73 -14.86 4.51
C LYS A 191 4.00 -13.59 4.09
N GLU A 192 4.66 -12.72 3.34
CA GLU A 192 4.22 -11.34 3.14
C GLU A 192 3.65 -11.06 1.74
N LEU A 193 3.23 -12.09 1.00
CA LEU A 193 2.49 -11.91 -0.26
C LEU A 193 1.24 -11.05 -0.03
N CYS A 194 0.87 -10.24 -1.02
CA CYS A 194 -0.47 -9.63 -1.10
C CYS A 194 -1.50 -10.66 -1.61
N GLY A 195 -2.80 -10.38 -1.53
CA GLY A 195 -3.86 -11.26 -2.03
C GLY A 195 -3.66 -11.64 -3.50
N CYS A 196 -3.33 -10.67 -4.35
CA CYS A 196 -3.02 -10.87 -5.76
C CYS A 196 -1.73 -11.69 -5.96
N GLY A 197 -0.77 -11.57 -5.03
CA GLY A 197 0.42 -12.42 -4.97
C GLY A 197 0.08 -13.88 -4.69
N VAL A 198 -0.84 -14.16 -3.76
CA VAL A 198 -1.34 -15.52 -3.51
C VAL A 198 -2.10 -16.06 -4.74
N GLY A 199 -2.96 -15.24 -5.35
CA GLY A 199 -3.62 -15.57 -6.61
C GLY A 199 -2.63 -15.86 -7.75
N PHE A 200 -1.52 -15.12 -7.81
CA PHE A 200 -0.43 -15.37 -8.75
C PHE A 200 0.22 -16.75 -8.51
N LYS A 201 0.42 -17.17 -7.25
CA LYS A 201 0.94 -18.51 -6.94
C LYS A 201 -0.02 -19.61 -7.38
N LEU A 202 -1.33 -19.41 -7.26
CA LEU A 202 -2.32 -20.38 -7.75
C LEU A 202 -2.27 -20.51 -9.28
N ILE A 203 -2.25 -19.40 -10.04
CA ILE A 203 -2.10 -19.50 -11.50
C ILE A 203 -0.74 -20.09 -11.88
N GLN A 204 0.31 -19.85 -11.09
CA GLN A 204 1.62 -20.47 -11.30
C GLN A 204 1.57 -21.98 -11.15
N ALA A 205 0.86 -22.51 -10.14
CA ALA A 205 0.70 -23.95 -9.94
C ALA A 205 -0.12 -24.59 -11.09
N ILE A 206 -1.23 -23.96 -11.50
CA ILE A 206 -2.04 -24.42 -12.63
C ILE A 206 -1.22 -24.40 -13.94
N ALA A 207 -0.43 -23.34 -14.15
CA ALA A 207 0.44 -23.19 -15.30
C ALA A 207 1.50 -24.29 -15.37
N GLN A 208 2.11 -24.66 -14.24
CA GLN A 208 3.07 -25.77 -14.16
C GLN A 208 2.45 -27.09 -14.62
N ASN A 209 1.23 -27.43 -14.17
CA ASN A 209 0.51 -28.63 -14.63
C ASN A 209 0.22 -28.60 -16.14
N LYS A 210 0.01 -27.40 -16.69
CA LYS A 210 -0.18 -27.17 -18.14
C LYS A 210 1.13 -27.02 -18.92
N LYS A 211 2.29 -27.29 -18.31
CA LYS A 211 3.63 -27.17 -18.91
C LYS A 211 3.98 -25.75 -19.41
N GLN A 212 3.32 -24.74 -18.85
CA GLN A 212 3.69 -23.34 -19.03
C GLN A 212 4.85 -22.99 -18.09
N THR A 213 5.57 -21.94 -18.46
CA THR A 213 6.72 -21.41 -17.72
C THR A 213 6.37 -20.08 -17.05
N ILE A 214 7.23 -19.62 -16.15
CA ILE A 214 7.07 -18.30 -15.53
C ILE A 214 7.05 -17.16 -16.55
N ASN A 215 7.66 -17.33 -17.72
CA ASN A 215 7.66 -16.34 -18.79
C ASN A 215 6.25 -16.12 -19.37
N ASP A 216 5.43 -17.17 -19.43
CA ASP A 216 4.04 -17.09 -19.89
C ASP A 216 3.16 -16.29 -18.90
N LEU A 217 3.63 -16.17 -17.65
CA LEU A 217 2.93 -15.46 -16.58
C LEU A 217 3.43 -14.02 -16.38
N LEU A 218 4.49 -13.60 -17.08
CA LEU A 218 5.02 -12.24 -17.02
C LEU A 218 3.96 -11.15 -17.25
N PRO A 219 3.04 -11.26 -18.24
CA PRO A 219 2.04 -10.23 -18.49
C PRO A 219 1.10 -9.94 -17.32
N PHE A 220 0.99 -10.85 -16.34
CA PHE A 220 0.13 -10.66 -15.17
C PHE A 220 0.82 -9.88 -14.04
N LEU A 221 2.14 -9.67 -14.12
CA LEU A 221 2.89 -9.01 -13.04
C LEU A 221 2.60 -7.51 -12.94
N ASP A 222 1.97 -6.89 -13.94
CA ASP A 222 1.48 -5.52 -13.84
C ASP A 222 0.32 -5.37 -12.82
N LEU A 223 -0.54 -6.38 -12.70
CA LEU A 223 -1.54 -6.47 -11.63
C LEU A 223 -0.89 -6.73 -10.29
N VAL A 224 0.04 -7.69 -10.23
CA VAL A 224 0.71 -8.08 -8.98
C VAL A 224 1.48 -6.91 -8.38
N VAL A 225 2.23 -6.14 -9.18
CA VAL A 225 2.92 -4.94 -8.66
C VAL A 225 1.95 -3.83 -8.26
N THR A 226 0.79 -3.74 -8.93
CA THR A 226 -0.25 -2.77 -8.57
C THR A 226 -0.84 -3.09 -7.21
N ALA A 227 -1.13 -4.37 -6.93
CA ALA A 227 -1.52 -4.86 -5.61
C ALA A 227 -0.43 -4.63 -4.55
N ILE A 228 0.82 -5.06 -4.82
CA ILE A 228 1.95 -4.88 -3.90
C ILE A 228 2.11 -3.42 -3.49
N GLY A 229 2.01 -2.50 -4.47
CA GLY A 229 2.05 -1.07 -4.20
C GLY A 229 0.87 -0.61 -3.34
N ALA A 230 -0.35 -0.94 -3.75
CA ALA A 230 -1.57 -0.44 -3.14
C ALA A 230 -1.79 -0.94 -1.70
N ASP A 231 -1.46 -2.20 -1.43
CA ASP A 231 -1.60 -2.84 -0.13
C ASP A 231 -0.41 -2.57 0.81
N ILE A 232 0.66 -1.93 0.27
CA ILE A 232 1.80 -1.47 1.06
C ILE A 232 2.44 -2.66 1.82
N VAL A 233 2.56 -3.80 1.14
CA VAL A 233 3.25 -4.98 1.68
C VAL A 233 4.77 -4.79 1.66
N PRO A 234 5.52 -5.52 2.51
CA PRO A 234 6.98 -5.51 2.50
C PRO A 234 7.61 -5.71 1.11
N MET A 235 8.55 -4.84 0.75
CA MET A 235 9.29 -4.85 -0.52
C MET A 235 10.57 -5.68 -0.42
N THR A 236 10.40 -6.94 -0.02
CA THR A 236 11.44 -7.94 0.25
C THR A 236 11.08 -9.28 -0.38
N GLY A 237 11.98 -10.28 -0.37
CA GLY A 237 11.69 -11.64 -0.84
C GLY A 237 11.00 -11.69 -2.21
N GLU A 238 9.95 -12.50 -2.32
CA GLU A 238 9.17 -12.65 -3.57
C GLU A 238 8.49 -11.34 -3.99
N ASN A 239 7.96 -10.52 -3.07
CA ASN A 239 7.34 -9.24 -3.44
C ASN A 239 8.33 -8.33 -4.17
N ARG A 240 9.61 -8.33 -3.76
CA ARG A 240 10.65 -7.55 -4.46
C ARG A 240 10.86 -8.04 -5.89
N VAL A 241 10.92 -9.36 -6.08
CA VAL A 241 11.06 -9.97 -7.42
C VAL A 241 9.85 -9.64 -8.28
N LEU A 242 8.65 -9.92 -7.78
CA LEU A 242 7.38 -9.69 -8.48
C LEU A 242 7.20 -8.20 -8.82
N ALA A 243 7.49 -7.29 -7.88
CA ALA A 243 7.42 -5.86 -8.13
C ALA A 243 8.48 -5.38 -9.14
N TYR A 244 9.70 -5.91 -9.08
CA TYR A 244 10.76 -5.55 -10.03
C TYR A 244 10.37 -5.91 -11.47
N TYR A 245 9.85 -7.12 -11.71
CA TYR A 245 9.40 -7.53 -13.03
C TYR A 245 8.06 -6.88 -13.41
N GLY A 246 7.14 -6.70 -12.48
CA GLY A 246 5.87 -6.00 -12.73
C GLY A 246 6.06 -4.54 -13.12
N LEU A 247 7.01 -3.82 -12.50
CA LEU A 247 7.38 -2.46 -12.95
C LEU A 247 7.94 -2.47 -14.37
N LYS A 248 8.71 -3.49 -14.77
CA LYS A 248 9.14 -3.60 -16.17
C LYS A 248 7.95 -3.75 -17.10
N VAL A 249 6.99 -4.61 -16.78
CA VAL A 249 5.77 -4.81 -17.57
C VAL A 249 5.00 -3.48 -17.70
N ILE A 250 4.75 -2.79 -16.58
CA ILE A 250 4.07 -1.48 -16.58
C ILE A 250 4.75 -0.47 -17.52
N ASN A 251 6.08 -0.48 -17.59
CA ASN A 251 6.86 0.50 -18.36
C ASN A 251 7.11 0.11 -19.81
N THR A 252 6.96 -1.17 -20.18
CA THR A 252 7.21 -1.63 -21.57
C THR A 252 5.94 -1.99 -22.31
N THR A 253 5.12 -2.85 -21.69
CA THR A 253 3.96 -3.48 -22.32
C THR A 253 2.88 -3.72 -21.26
N PRO A 254 2.33 -2.66 -20.64
CA PRO A 254 1.23 -2.78 -19.70
C PRO A 254 -0.01 -3.32 -20.42
N ARG A 255 -0.91 -3.98 -19.69
CA ARG A 255 -2.25 -4.25 -20.20
C ARG A 255 -2.99 -2.96 -20.58
N ILE A 256 -3.96 -3.11 -21.47
CA ILE A 256 -4.77 -2.01 -22.03
C ILE A 256 -5.38 -1.14 -20.92
N GLY A 257 -5.94 -1.75 -19.87
CA GLY A 257 -6.52 -1.00 -18.75
C GLY A 257 -5.53 -0.08 -18.03
N ILE A 258 -4.31 -0.57 -17.74
CA ILE A 258 -3.26 0.24 -17.11
C ILE A 258 -2.75 1.30 -18.09
N GLN A 259 -2.56 0.94 -19.36
CA GLN A 259 -2.17 1.88 -20.41
C GLN A 259 -3.14 3.06 -20.50
N ALA A 260 -4.45 2.81 -20.43
CA ALA A 260 -5.49 3.84 -20.48
C ALA A 260 -5.41 4.81 -19.28
N LEU A 261 -5.03 4.32 -18.09
CA LEU A 261 -4.83 5.16 -16.90
C LEU A 261 -3.55 5.99 -16.95
N THR A 262 -2.51 5.50 -17.64
CA THR A 262 -1.18 6.12 -17.62
C THR A 262 -0.86 6.97 -18.85
N GLN A 263 -1.69 6.95 -19.89
CA GLN A 263 -1.43 7.63 -21.17
C GLN A 263 -1.16 9.14 -21.06
N HIS A 264 -1.67 9.82 -20.03
CA HIS A 264 -1.48 11.26 -19.81
C HIS A 264 -0.28 11.60 -18.93
N ILE A 265 0.44 10.59 -18.42
CA ILE A 265 1.59 10.81 -17.54
C ILE A 265 2.81 11.14 -18.39
N ASN A 266 3.30 12.38 -18.29
CA ASN A 266 4.52 12.78 -18.95
C ASN A 266 5.76 12.39 -18.12
N LYS A 267 5.99 11.08 -17.98
CA LYS A 267 7.14 10.52 -17.26
C LYS A 267 7.74 9.37 -18.06
N LYS A 268 9.07 9.31 -18.12
CA LYS A 268 9.80 8.27 -18.87
C LYS A 268 9.61 6.87 -18.28
N GLU A 269 9.62 6.77 -16.95
CA GLU A 269 9.51 5.50 -16.23
C GLU A 269 8.69 5.70 -14.96
N LEU A 270 7.68 4.86 -14.80
CA LEU A 270 6.83 4.77 -13.62
C LEU A 270 7.53 3.88 -12.58
N SER A 271 7.71 4.45 -11.40
CA SER A 271 8.18 3.77 -10.20
C SER A 271 7.01 3.21 -9.40
N ILE A 272 7.32 2.42 -8.37
CA ILE A 272 6.32 1.99 -7.38
C ILE A 272 5.61 3.17 -6.70
N THR A 273 6.26 4.33 -6.56
CA THR A 273 5.60 5.55 -6.05
C THR A 273 4.48 6.00 -7.01
N ASP A 274 4.72 5.92 -8.32
CA ASP A 274 3.70 6.26 -9.31
C ASP A 274 2.56 5.24 -9.31
N VAL A 275 2.86 3.96 -9.11
CA VAL A 275 1.83 2.93 -8.90
C VAL A 275 0.93 3.29 -7.70
N VAL A 276 1.54 3.61 -6.56
CA VAL A 276 0.83 3.93 -5.31
C VAL A 276 0.02 5.22 -5.38
N PHE A 277 0.55 6.26 -6.01
CA PHE A 277 -0.06 7.60 -5.99
C PHE A 277 -0.81 7.98 -7.28
N ILE A 278 -0.65 7.21 -8.35
CA ILE A 278 -1.30 7.48 -9.64
C ILE A 278 -2.25 6.35 -10.03
N ILE A 279 -1.79 5.10 -10.10
CA ILE A 279 -2.60 3.98 -10.60
C ILE A 279 -3.58 3.50 -9.52
N ALA A 280 -3.07 3.07 -8.37
CA ALA A 280 -3.87 2.52 -7.27
C ALA A 280 -5.02 3.43 -6.81
N PRO A 281 -4.85 4.78 -6.67
CA PRO A 281 -5.93 5.63 -6.21
C PRO A 281 -7.07 5.78 -7.21
N ARG A 282 -6.82 5.55 -8.51
CA ARG A 282 -7.85 5.53 -9.56
C ARG A 282 -8.65 4.25 -9.48
N ILE A 283 -7.98 3.11 -9.41
CA ILE A 283 -8.63 1.80 -9.22
C ILE A 283 -9.50 1.80 -7.96
N ASN A 284 -8.96 2.28 -6.83
CA ASN A 284 -9.72 2.35 -5.57
C ASN A 284 -10.88 3.37 -5.61
N ALA A 285 -10.80 4.40 -6.46
CA ALA A 285 -11.88 5.39 -6.58
C ALA A 285 -13.17 4.77 -7.13
N ALA A 286 -13.06 3.76 -8.02
CA ALA A 286 -14.20 3.03 -8.54
C ALA A 286 -15.05 2.42 -7.40
N GLY A 287 -14.42 1.68 -6.49
CA GLY A 287 -15.09 1.07 -5.33
C GLY A 287 -15.48 2.03 -4.20
N ARG A 288 -14.96 3.26 -4.20
CA ARG A 288 -15.32 4.29 -3.20
C ARG A 288 -16.51 5.14 -3.63
N ILE A 289 -16.65 5.42 -4.92
CA ILE A 289 -17.68 6.32 -5.45
C ILE A 289 -18.80 5.56 -6.16
N LYS A 290 -18.49 4.43 -6.80
CA LYS A 290 -19.42 3.55 -7.50
C LYS A 290 -19.17 2.10 -7.08
N HIS A 291 -19.42 1.15 -7.98
CA HIS A 291 -19.16 -0.25 -7.78
C HIS A 291 -17.75 -0.61 -8.27
N ALA A 292 -17.04 -1.44 -7.51
CA ALA A 292 -15.64 -1.80 -7.82
C ALA A 292 -15.50 -2.71 -9.06
N SER A 293 -16.59 -3.28 -9.58
CA SER A 293 -16.59 -4.01 -10.86
C SER A 293 -16.04 -3.19 -12.03
N TYR A 294 -16.25 -1.86 -12.03
CA TYR A 294 -15.69 -0.96 -13.06
C TYR A 294 -14.16 -1.05 -13.15
N ALA A 295 -13.48 -1.24 -12.02
CA ALA A 295 -12.03 -1.44 -12.01
C ALA A 295 -11.66 -2.79 -12.64
N VAL A 296 -12.42 -3.85 -12.32
CA VAL A 296 -12.21 -5.17 -12.92
C VAL A 296 -12.41 -5.11 -14.43
N ASP A 297 -13.53 -4.51 -14.89
CA ASP A 297 -13.87 -4.33 -16.30
C ASP A 297 -12.76 -3.61 -17.08
N LEU A 298 -12.21 -2.54 -16.50
CA LEU A 298 -11.06 -1.83 -17.08
C LEU A 298 -9.83 -2.76 -17.21
N LEU A 299 -9.50 -3.48 -16.13
CA LEU A 299 -8.27 -4.26 -16.03
C LEU A 299 -8.31 -5.57 -16.85
N ILE A 300 -9.49 -6.06 -17.20
CA ILE A 300 -9.68 -7.24 -18.07
C ILE A 300 -10.01 -6.88 -19.53
N SER A 301 -10.26 -5.60 -19.83
CA SER A 301 -10.63 -5.14 -21.18
C SER A 301 -9.57 -5.49 -22.22
N GLU A 302 -10.05 -6.00 -23.36
CA GLU A 302 -9.24 -6.28 -24.57
C GLU A 302 -9.45 -5.24 -25.68
N ASP A 303 -10.40 -4.31 -25.47
CA ASP A 303 -10.69 -3.20 -26.37
C ASP A 303 -10.13 -1.90 -25.78
N LEU A 304 -9.26 -1.24 -26.54
CA LEU A 304 -8.59 -0.01 -26.14
C LEU A 304 -9.56 1.17 -26.03
N ASP A 305 -10.54 1.29 -26.91
CA ASP A 305 -11.48 2.40 -26.88
C ASP A 305 -12.52 2.22 -25.76
N LEU A 306 -12.96 0.98 -25.52
CA LEU A 306 -13.74 0.66 -24.31
C LEU A 306 -12.94 0.98 -23.04
N ALA A 307 -11.69 0.54 -22.95
CA ALA A 307 -10.84 0.81 -21.81
C ALA A 307 -10.60 2.31 -21.57
N LYS A 308 -10.43 3.10 -22.64
CA LYS A 308 -10.32 4.57 -22.52
C LYS A 308 -11.60 5.20 -21.95
N ASN A 309 -12.77 4.71 -22.37
CA ASN A 309 -14.05 5.19 -21.84
C ASN A 309 -14.19 4.87 -20.34
N ILE A 310 -13.92 3.63 -19.94
CA ILE A 310 -13.96 3.22 -18.53
C ILE A 310 -12.91 4.00 -17.71
N ALA A 311 -11.69 4.17 -18.23
CA ALA A 311 -10.63 4.94 -17.58
C ALA A 311 -11.02 6.41 -17.37
N LYS A 312 -11.75 7.01 -18.32
CA LYS A 312 -12.28 8.37 -18.18
C LYS A 312 -13.29 8.47 -17.04
N GLU A 313 -14.24 7.55 -16.96
CA GLU A 313 -15.21 7.49 -15.85
C GLU A 313 -14.51 7.31 -14.50
N ILE A 314 -13.49 6.44 -14.44
CA ILE A 314 -12.67 6.26 -13.24
C ILE A 314 -11.91 7.53 -12.85
N GLU A 315 -11.42 8.32 -13.82
CA GLU A 315 -10.82 9.63 -13.52
C GLU A 315 -11.84 10.61 -12.95
N GLU A 316 -13.07 10.62 -13.45
CA GLU A 316 -14.16 11.44 -12.90
C GLU A 316 -14.47 11.04 -11.44
N PHE A 317 -14.54 9.74 -11.15
CA PHE A 317 -14.70 9.25 -9.77
C PHE A 317 -13.52 9.64 -8.88
N ASN A 318 -12.29 9.55 -9.40
CA ASN A 318 -11.10 9.95 -8.66
C ASN A 318 -11.06 11.45 -8.37
N ALA A 319 -11.48 12.28 -9.33
CA ALA A 319 -11.58 13.73 -9.18
C ALA A 319 -12.63 14.10 -8.12
N HIS A 320 -13.84 13.52 -8.21
CA HIS A 320 -14.90 13.73 -7.24
C HIS A 320 -14.48 13.28 -5.83
N ARG A 321 -13.82 12.12 -5.73
CA ARG A 321 -13.26 11.63 -4.46
C ARG A 321 -12.25 12.60 -3.85
N LYS A 322 -11.36 13.19 -4.65
CA LYS A 322 -10.36 14.17 -4.18
C LYS A 322 -10.99 15.48 -3.73
N GLU A 323 -12.05 15.92 -4.40
CA GLU A 323 -12.83 17.09 -4.03
C GLU A 323 -13.48 16.89 -2.65
N LEU A 324 -14.23 15.80 -2.48
CA LEU A 324 -14.82 15.42 -1.19
C LEU A 324 -13.76 15.30 -0.09
N ASP A 325 -12.64 14.64 -0.37
CA ASP A 325 -11.52 14.51 0.57
C ASP A 325 -10.99 15.88 1.03
N LYS A 326 -10.81 16.83 0.11
CA LYS A 326 -10.37 18.19 0.44
C LYS A 326 -11.40 18.95 1.27
N GLU A 327 -12.67 18.89 0.89
CA GLU A 327 -13.78 19.57 1.59
C GLU A 327 -13.96 19.03 3.01
N ILE A 328 -14.11 17.71 3.14
CA ILE A 328 -14.29 17.04 4.44
C ILE A 328 -13.06 17.26 5.34
N THR A 329 -11.84 17.21 4.80
CA THR A 329 -10.64 17.50 5.60
C THR A 329 -10.69 18.93 6.15
N LYS A 330 -11.08 19.91 5.34
CA LYS A 330 -11.18 21.31 5.78
C LYS A 330 -12.24 21.48 6.88
N GLU A 331 -13.40 20.87 6.73
CA GLU A 331 -14.48 20.91 7.73
C GLU A 331 -14.06 20.22 9.04
N ALA A 332 -13.41 19.06 8.95
CA ALA A 332 -12.92 18.34 10.13
C ALA A 332 -11.85 19.13 10.89
N LEU A 333 -10.91 19.79 10.19
CA LEU A 333 -9.92 20.68 10.81
C LEU A 333 -10.61 21.86 11.52
N LEU A 334 -11.59 22.50 10.88
CA LEU A 334 -12.34 23.60 11.47
C LEU A 334 -13.14 23.16 12.71
N GLN A 335 -13.68 21.93 12.71
CA GLN A 335 -14.37 21.37 13.87
C GLN A 335 -13.44 21.22 15.08
N ILE A 336 -12.20 20.76 14.86
CA ILE A 336 -11.18 20.62 15.93
C ILE A 336 -10.85 21.99 16.52
N GLU A 337 -10.62 22.99 15.68
CA GLU A 337 -10.33 24.38 16.10
C GLU A 337 -11.51 25.00 16.86
N THR A 338 -12.72 24.88 16.33
CA THR A 338 -13.94 25.46 16.93
C THR A 338 -14.24 24.86 18.31
N ASN A 339 -13.94 23.57 18.49
CA ASN A 339 -14.15 22.87 19.75
C ASN A 339 -12.99 23.04 20.76
N ASN A 340 -11.91 23.73 20.39
CA ASN A 340 -10.68 23.86 21.18
C ASN A 340 -10.04 22.49 21.53
N GLU A 341 -10.00 21.58 20.55
CA GLU A 341 -9.54 20.19 20.71
C GLU A 341 -8.12 19.97 20.14
N GLU A 342 -7.38 21.03 19.79
CA GLU A 342 -6.03 20.95 19.21
C GLU A 342 -5.02 20.32 20.15
N HIS A 343 -5.27 20.39 21.47
CA HIS A 343 -4.36 19.88 22.51
C HIS A 343 -4.77 18.52 23.11
N ASN A 344 -5.83 17.89 22.58
CA ASN A 344 -6.23 16.55 22.97
C ASN A 344 -5.22 15.48 22.51
N TYR A 345 -5.28 14.30 23.13
CA TYR A 345 -4.49 13.13 22.76
C TYR A 345 -5.10 12.38 21.57
N THR A 346 -6.34 12.68 21.21
CA THR A 346 -7.05 12.10 20.08
C THR A 346 -7.72 13.16 19.21
N THR A 347 -8.02 12.80 17.97
CA THR A 347 -8.97 13.51 17.12
C THR A 347 -10.23 12.66 16.99
N THR A 348 -11.40 13.18 17.38
CA THR A 348 -12.68 12.54 17.10
C THR A 348 -13.65 13.56 16.53
N VAL A 349 -13.99 13.37 15.25
CA VAL A 349 -14.78 14.32 14.45
C VAL A 349 -15.98 13.63 13.80
N TYR A 350 -17.05 14.37 13.58
CA TYR A 350 -18.30 13.87 13.03
C TYR A 350 -19.04 14.95 12.24
N ASP A 351 -19.57 14.55 11.09
CA ASP A 351 -20.64 15.24 10.37
C ASP A 351 -21.53 14.19 9.70
N GLU A 352 -22.85 14.41 9.65
CA GLU A 352 -23.77 13.48 9.03
C GLU A 352 -23.71 13.44 7.49
N ASN A 353 -23.15 14.49 6.87
CA ASN A 353 -23.09 14.66 5.41
C ASN A 353 -21.78 14.14 4.81
N TRP A 354 -20.81 13.73 5.63
CA TRP A 354 -19.52 13.26 5.12
C TRP A 354 -19.66 11.93 4.39
N HIS A 355 -19.01 11.81 3.23
CA HIS A 355 -19.12 10.61 2.42
C HIS A 355 -18.37 9.42 3.05
N LYS A 356 -19.09 8.33 3.35
CA LYS A 356 -18.54 7.11 4.00
C LYS A 356 -17.35 6.50 3.25
N GLY A 357 -17.30 6.59 1.91
CA GLY A 357 -16.14 6.14 1.12
C GLY A 357 -14.85 6.96 1.33
N VAL A 358 -14.93 8.13 1.96
CA VAL A 358 -13.85 9.14 2.05
C VAL A 358 -13.33 9.34 3.48
N ILE A 359 -14.13 9.09 4.51
CA ILE A 359 -13.76 9.31 5.92
C ILE A 359 -12.44 8.64 6.34
N GLY A 360 -12.09 7.49 5.75
CA GLY A 360 -10.82 6.81 6.03
C GLY A 360 -9.58 7.53 5.49
N ILE A 361 -9.73 8.31 4.41
CA ILE A 361 -8.66 9.15 3.84
C ILE A 361 -8.49 10.41 4.70
N VAL A 362 -9.60 11.00 5.10
CA VAL A 362 -9.64 12.15 6.00
C VAL A 362 -9.00 11.79 7.35
N ALA A 363 -9.32 10.62 7.91
CA ALA A 363 -8.71 10.13 9.14
C ALA A 363 -7.18 10.06 9.04
N SER A 364 -6.64 9.61 7.90
CA SER A 364 -5.20 9.60 7.65
C SER A 364 -4.62 11.02 7.58
N ARG A 365 -5.27 11.96 6.90
CA ARG A 365 -4.81 13.36 6.82
C ARG A 365 -4.80 14.06 8.18
N LEU A 366 -5.85 13.87 8.97
CA LEU A 366 -5.93 14.41 10.32
C LEU A 366 -4.87 13.80 11.24
N THR A 367 -4.62 12.48 11.09
CA THR A 367 -3.50 11.80 11.76
C THR A 367 -2.16 12.39 11.32
N GLU A 368 -1.93 12.67 10.05
CA GLU A 368 -0.69 13.32 9.57
C GLU A 368 -0.54 14.77 10.06
N THR A 369 -1.66 15.49 10.24
CA THR A 369 -1.66 16.90 10.65
C THR A 369 -1.38 17.05 12.16
N TYR A 370 -2.10 16.32 13.01
CA TYR A 370 -1.98 16.42 14.47
C TYR A 370 -1.10 15.33 15.10
N TYR A 371 -0.69 14.32 14.32
CA TYR A 371 0.11 13.16 14.76
C TYR A 371 -0.42 12.49 16.03
N ARG A 372 -1.70 12.11 15.99
CA ARG A 372 -2.40 11.43 17.10
C ARG A 372 -3.49 10.48 16.61
N PRO A 373 -3.90 9.47 17.41
CA PRO A 373 -5.00 8.57 17.05
C PRO A 373 -6.26 9.35 16.67
N THR A 374 -6.85 8.99 15.55
CA THR A 374 -7.93 9.75 14.92
C THR A 374 -9.10 8.85 14.57
N VAL A 375 -10.31 9.29 14.85
CA VAL A 375 -11.57 8.67 14.44
C VAL A 375 -12.44 9.69 13.71
N VAL A 376 -12.91 9.35 12.52
CA VAL A 376 -13.79 10.19 11.69
C VAL A 376 -15.11 9.46 11.50
N PHE A 377 -16.20 10.02 11.98
CA PHE A 377 -17.56 9.48 11.89
C PHE A 377 -18.36 10.13 10.76
N THR A 378 -19.29 9.36 10.21
CA THR A 378 -20.41 9.85 9.40
C THR A 378 -21.67 9.03 9.65
N LYS A 379 -22.82 9.54 9.24
CA LYS A 379 -24.10 8.83 9.32
C LYS A 379 -24.16 7.70 8.30
N SER A 380 -24.64 6.54 8.73
CA SER A 380 -24.83 5.34 7.91
C SER A 380 -26.11 4.65 8.35
N CYS A 381 -27.23 4.95 7.69
CA CYS A 381 -28.57 4.49 8.07
C CYS A 381 -28.93 4.93 9.50
N GLU A 382 -29.18 4.00 10.40
CA GLU A 382 -29.52 4.25 11.81
C GLU A 382 -28.29 4.37 12.73
N PHE A 383 -27.09 4.07 12.22
CA PHE A 383 -25.83 4.11 12.97
C PHE A 383 -24.92 5.24 12.49
N LEU A 384 -23.88 5.52 13.27
CA LEU A 384 -22.71 6.29 12.83
C LEU A 384 -21.59 5.32 12.47
N ALA A 385 -21.16 5.33 11.21
CA ALA A 385 -20.00 4.57 10.76
C ALA A 385 -18.74 5.43 10.85
N ALA A 386 -17.64 4.84 11.31
CA ALA A 386 -16.37 5.53 11.45
C ALA A 386 -15.19 4.77 10.85
N SER A 387 -14.15 5.55 10.55
CA SER A 387 -12.82 5.02 10.26
C SER A 387 -11.82 5.59 11.25
N ALA A 388 -11.06 4.69 11.87
CA ALA A 388 -9.99 5.00 12.81
C ALA A 388 -8.61 4.84 12.17
N ARG A 389 -7.67 5.70 12.53
CA ARG A 389 -6.25 5.66 12.15
C ARG A 389 -5.38 5.93 13.38
N SER A 390 -4.20 5.35 13.38
CA SER A 390 -3.23 5.44 14.49
C SER A 390 -1.89 5.99 14.05
N VAL A 391 -1.09 6.41 15.02
CA VAL A 391 0.33 6.75 14.85
C VAL A 391 1.22 5.52 14.97
N LYS A 392 2.46 5.61 14.45
CA LYS A 392 3.45 4.53 14.55
C LYS A 392 3.66 4.19 16.03
N GLY A 393 3.59 2.91 16.37
CA GLY A 393 3.81 2.42 17.74
C GLY A 393 2.55 2.30 18.61
N PHE A 394 1.44 2.96 18.26
CA PHE A 394 0.20 2.89 19.05
C PHE A 394 -0.84 1.95 18.42
N ASP A 395 -1.46 1.09 19.24
CA ASP A 395 -2.47 0.13 18.81
C ASP A 395 -3.89 0.70 18.99
N VAL A 396 -4.49 1.16 17.89
CA VAL A 396 -5.85 1.71 17.92
C VAL A 396 -6.90 0.63 18.12
N TYR A 397 -6.63 -0.61 17.74
CA TYR A 397 -7.58 -1.71 17.92
C TYR A 397 -7.84 -1.95 19.41
N ASN A 398 -6.79 -2.03 20.21
CA ASN A 398 -6.91 -2.19 21.67
C ASN A 398 -7.59 -0.97 22.32
N ALA A 399 -7.34 0.24 21.81
CA ALA A 399 -8.00 1.44 22.31
C ALA A 399 -9.51 1.43 22.02
N LEU A 400 -9.92 0.92 20.84
CA LEU A 400 -11.33 0.75 20.48
C LEU A 400 -11.99 -0.38 21.27
N ASP A 401 -11.29 -1.49 21.50
CA ASP A 401 -11.78 -2.61 22.32
C ASP A 401 -12.10 -2.17 23.75
N ALA A 402 -11.26 -1.31 24.33
CA ALA A 402 -11.51 -0.66 25.62
C ALA A 402 -12.70 0.34 25.61
N CYS A 403 -13.26 0.65 24.44
CA CYS A 403 -14.45 1.48 24.25
C CYS A 403 -15.67 0.64 23.79
N SER A 404 -15.58 -0.69 23.83
CA SER A 404 -16.59 -1.62 23.28
C SER A 404 -18.00 -1.42 23.82
N GLU A 405 -18.17 -0.88 25.03
CA GLU A 405 -19.48 -0.56 25.62
C GLU A 405 -20.32 0.44 24.78
N TYR A 406 -19.67 1.23 23.91
CA TYR A 406 -20.34 2.19 23.03
C TYR A 406 -20.41 1.74 21.56
N ILE A 407 -19.80 0.60 21.23
CA ILE A 407 -19.58 0.12 19.87
C ILE A 407 -20.51 -1.06 19.56
N GLU A 408 -21.24 -0.96 18.45
CA GLU A 408 -22.11 -2.02 17.96
C GLU A 408 -21.29 -3.09 17.22
N GLN A 409 -20.37 -2.65 16.35
CA GLN A 409 -19.45 -3.53 15.65
C GLN A 409 -18.14 -2.78 15.36
N PHE A 410 -17.00 -3.46 15.48
CA PHE A 410 -15.74 -2.95 14.96
C PHE A 410 -14.84 -4.08 14.45
N GLY A 411 -13.92 -3.71 13.57
CA GLY A 411 -12.93 -4.63 13.01
C GLY A 411 -11.77 -3.86 12.40
N GLY A 412 -10.59 -4.49 12.36
CA GLY A 412 -9.40 -3.87 11.81
C GLY A 412 -8.11 -4.46 12.36
N HIS A 413 -7.07 -3.65 12.31
CA HIS A 413 -5.70 -3.97 12.72
C HIS A 413 -5.10 -2.83 13.56
N LYS A 414 -3.88 -3.05 14.04
CA LYS A 414 -3.13 -2.15 14.94
C LYS A 414 -3.19 -0.66 14.56
N TYR A 415 -3.16 -0.32 13.26
CA TYR A 415 -3.07 1.07 12.79
C TYR A 415 -4.33 1.61 12.10
N ALA A 416 -5.33 0.77 11.85
CA ALA A 416 -6.55 1.16 11.16
C ALA A 416 -7.72 0.24 11.53
N ALA A 417 -8.90 0.82 11.75
CA ALA A 417 -10.11 0.07 12.02
C ALA A 417 -11.35 0.77 11.45
N GLY A 418 -12.41 0.01 11.25
CA GLY A 418 -13.77 0.50 11.02
C GLY A 418 -14.64 0.16 12.21
N LEU A 419 -15.59 1.04 12.56
CA LEU A 419 -16.54 0.82 13.64
C LEU A 419 -17.91 1.42 13.34
N SER A 420 -18.94 0.93 14.01
CA SER A 420 -20.28 1.51 14.07
C SER A 420 -20.71 1.74 15.51
N ILE A 421 -21.37 2.88 15.76
CA ILE A 421 -21.97 3.22 17.06
C ILE A 421 -23.40 3.74 16.85
N LYS A 422 -24.22 3.72 17.90
CA LYS A 422 -25.49 4.46 17.88
C LYS A 422 -25.27 5.97 18.02
N PRO A 423 -26.08 6.84 17.37
CA PRO A 423 -25.91 8.29 17.46
C PRO A 423 -25.87 8.84 18.89
N GLU A 424 -26.69 8.30 19.80
CA GLU A 424 -26.72 8.67 21.21
C GLU A 424 -25.41 8.39 21.97
N ASN A 425 -24.60 7.44 21.49
CA ASN A 425 -23.34 7.04 22.12
C ASN A 425 -22.15 7.91 21.69
N TYR A 426 -22.28 8.79 20.69
CA TYR A 426 -21.15 9.52 20.11
C TYR A 426 -20.32 10.31 21.14
N ASN A 427 -20.98 11.09 21.99
CA ASN A 427 -20.29 11.91 22.98
C ASN A 427 -19.61 11.05 24.06
N ALA A 428 -20.26 9.96 24.48
CA ALA A 428 -19.71 9.05 25.47
C ALA A 428 -18.50 8.28 24.92
N PHE A 429 -18.60 7.79 23.68
CA PHE A 429 -17.48 7.20 22.95
C PHE A 429 -16.31 8.17 22.83
N LYS A 430 -16.56 9.41 22.37
CA LYS A 430 -15.52 10.43 22.19
C LYS A 430 -14.76 10.71 23.47
N ALA A 431 -15.47 10.86 24.60
CA ALA A 431 -14.86 11.06 25.90
C ALA A 431 -14.05 9.83 26.35
N LYS A 432 -14.60 8.62 26.17
CA LYS A 432 -13.92 7.38 26.56
C LYS A 432 -12.67 7.11 25.74
N PHE A 433 -12.73 7.34 24.44
CA PHE A 433 -11.59 7.16 23.53
C PHE A 433 -10.44 8.11 23.88
N GLU A 434 -10.73 9.38 24.15
CA GLU A 434 -9.73 10.33 24.65
C GLU A 434 -9.11 9.88 25.98
N GLU A 435 -9.92 9.43 26.94
CA GLU A 435 -9.46 8.92 28.23
C GLU A 435 -8.51 7.72 28.06
N VAL A 436 -8.94 6.72 27.27
CA VAL A 436 -8.18 5.49 27.02
C VAL A 436 -6.84 5.81 26.36
N VAL A 437 -6.86 6.61 25.29
CA VAL A 437 -5.62 6.96 24.57
C VAL A 437 -4.70 7.77 25.46
N LYS A 438 -5.20 8.80 26.15
CA LYS A 438 -4.39 9.62 27.07
C LYS A 438 -3.69 8.81 28.15
N ASN A 439 -4.34 7.75 28.65
CA ASN A 439 -3.78 6.87 29.68
C ASN A 439 -2.79 5.82 29.15
N THR A 440 -2.84 5.51 27.84
CA THR A 440 -2.10 4.38 27.25
C THR A 440 -1.01 4.80 26.26
N ILE A 441 -1.13 5.97 25.63
CA ILE A 441 -0.15 6.46 24.65
C ILE A 441 1.05 7.08 25.36
N GLN A 442 2.24 6.68 24.91
CA GLN A 442 3.49 7.30 25.31
C GLN A 442 3.60 8.69 24.66
N LYS A 443 4.01 9.71 25.41
CA LYS A 443 4.08 11.10 24.91
C LYS A 443 5.00 11.24 23.71
N GLU A 444 6.03 10.42 23.63
CA GLU A 444 7.00 10.38 22.53
C GLU A 444 6.35 9.97 21.21
N LEU A 445 5.23 9.24 21.25
CA LEU A 445 4.47 8.82 20.06
C LEU A 445 3.56 9.91 19.49
N LEU A 446 3.40 11.04 20.20
CA LEU A 446 2.67 12.22 19.73
C LEU A 446 3.56 13.18 18.92
N GLU A 447 4.86 12.88 18.80
CA GLU A 447 5.77 13.62 17.93
C GLU A 447 6.19 12.77 16.74
N PRO A 448 6.08 13.28 15.48
CA PRO A 448 6.58 12.55 14.32
C PRO A 448 8.09 12.32 14.41
N GLU A 449 8.51 11.09 14.11
CA GLU A 449 9.90 10.67 14.07
C GLU A 449 10.38 10.49 12.62
N ILE A 450 11.57 11.02 12.32
CA ILE A 450 12.32 10.70 11.11
C ILE A 450 13.49 9.81 11.48
N GLU A 451 13.43 8.55 11.03
CA GLU A 451 14.54 7.60 11.12
C GLU A 451 15.56 7.88 10.00
N ILE A 452 16.80 8.18 10.38
CA ILE A 452 17.89 8.55 9.49
C ILE A 452 18.77 7.32 9.30
N ASP A 453 19.00 6.92 8.05
CA ASP A 453 19.79 5.73 7.73
C ASP A 453 21.28 5.98 7.90
N ALA A 454 21.77 7.14 7.47
CA ALA A 454 23.19 7.49 7.58
C ALA A 454 23.43 9.00 7.59
N GLU A 455 24.46 9.41 8.32
CA GLU A 455 25.08 10.72 8.11
C GLU A 455 25.91 10.70 6.82
N LEU A 456 25.76 11.73 5.99
CA LEU A 456 26.42 11.86 4.70
C LEU A 456 26.98 13.27 4.55
N HIS A 457 28.27 13.39 4.26
CA HIS A 457 28.86 14.68 3.90
C HIS A 457 28.48 15.00 2.44
N LEU A 458 28.14 16.25 2.13
CA LEU A 458 27.63 16.61 0.80
C LEU A 458 28.62 16.30 -0.32
N SER A 459 29.93 16.31 -0.04
CA SER A 459 30.97 15.93 -1.01
C SER A 459 30.98 14.45 -1.39
N ASN A 460 30.35 13.56 -0.61
CA ASN A 460 30.23 12.14 -0.96
C ASN A 460 29.12 11.90 -2.00
N ILE A 461 28.24 12.88 -2.22
CA ILE A 461 27.15 12.77 -3.19
C ILE A 461 27.76 12.88 -4.59
N SER A 462 27.67 11.79 -5.34
CA SER A 462 28.16 11.70 -6.72
C SER A 462 27.15 10.97 -7.60
N PRO A 463 27.23 11.10 -8.94
CA PRO A 463 26.44 10.30 -9.87
C PRO A 463 26.58 8.79 -9.65
N LYS A 464 27.78 8.30 -9.30
CA LYS A 464 28.00 6.88 -8.97
C LYS A 464 27.20 6.48 -7.72
N PHE A 465 27.27 7.30 -6.66
CA PHE A 465 26.58 7.04 -5.39
C PHE A 465 25.06 6.98 -5.59
N TYR A 466 24.49 7.98 -6.27
CA TYR A 466 23.06 8.04 -6.56
C TYR A 466 22.59 6.89 -7.46
N ARG A 467 23.36 6.53 -8.49
CA ARG A 467 23.04 5.39 -9.35
C ARG A 467 22.92 4.08 -8.57
N ILE A 468 23.80 3.84 -7.60
CA ILE A 468 23.74 2.63 -6.76
C ILE A 468 22.49 2.68 -5.86
N ILE A 469 22.14 3.83 -5.29
CA ILE A 469 20.87 3.98 -4.55
C ILE A 469 19.69 3.59 -5.44
N ASN A 470 19.63 4.10 -6.68
CA ASN A 470 18.52 3.77 -7.58
C ASN A 470 18.45 2.27 -7.93
N GLN A 471 19.58 1.56 -7.95
CA GLN A 471 19.58 0.10 -8.12
C GLN A 471 18.98 -0.65 -6.91
N MET A 472 18.82 0.01 -5.76
CA MET A 472 18.13 -0.56 -4.60
C MET A 472 16.59 -0.57 -4.77
N ALA A 473 16.06 0.12 -5.78
CA ALA A 473 14.64 0.05 -6.13
C ALA A 473 14.23 -1.39 -6.55
N PRO A 474 12.94 -1.76 -6.50
CA PRO A 474 11.79 -0.96 -6.04
C PRO A 474 11.86 -0.65 -4.53
N PHE A 475 11.43 0.57 -4.15
CA PHE A 475 11.40 1.01 -2.76
C PHE A 475 10.00 0.82 -2.15
N GLY A 476 9.92 0.47 -0.87
CA GLY A 476 8.66 0.27 -0.17
C GLY A 476 8.88 -0.02 1.31
N PRO A 477 7.87 -0.50 2.04
CA PRO A 477 8.05 -0.99 3.41
C PRO A 477 9.18 -2.02 3.49
N LEU A 478 9.99 -1.95 4.54
CA LEU A 478 11.24 -2.72 4.73
C LEU A 478 12.35 -2.53 3.67
N ASN A 479 12.11 -1.75 2.61
CA ASN A 479 13.15 -1.29 1.68
C ASN A 479 12.89 0.18 1.29
N ARG A 480 12.83 1.07 2.28
CA ARG A 480 12.55 2.49 2.05
C ARG A 480 13.73 3.16 1.36
N ARG A 481 13.46 4.23 0.60
CA ARG A 481 14.51 5.06 0.01
C ARG A 481 15.34 5.69 1.14
N PRO A 482 16.69 5.58 1.10
CA PRO A 482 17.53 6.03 2.20
C PRO A 482 17.35 7.51 2.54
N ILE A 483 17.25 7.80 3.83
CA ILE A 483 17.21 9.13 4.42
C ILE A 483 18.59 9.44 4.99
N PHE A 484 19.15 10.56 4.57
CA PHE A 484 20.46 11.04 4.99
C PHE A 484 20.35 12.29 5.84
N GLN A 485 21.35 12.49 6.69
CA GLN A 485 21.55 13.73 7.44
C GLN A 485 22.90 14.36 7.07
N SER A 486 22.91 15.68 6.86
CA SER A 486 24.13 16.48 6.81
C SER A 486 24.05 17.58 7.86
N ASN A 487 25.13 17.75 8.60
CA ASN A 487 25.23 18.74 9.67
C ASN A 487 26.01 19.98 9.21
N SER A 488 25.70 21.14 9.78
CA SER A 488 26.41 22.39 9.50
C SER A 488 26.47 22.76 8.01
N VAL A 489 25.37 22.56 7.28
CA VAL A 489 25.26 23.04 5.90
C VAL A 489 24.95 24.52 5.88
N ARG A 490 25.27 25.19 4.77
CA ARG A 490 24.93 26.60 4.54
C ARG A 490 24.23 26.75 3.20
N ASP A 491 23.27 27.67 3.12
CA ASP A 491 22.69 28.09 1.85
C ASP A 491 23.62 29.12 1.17
N ASN A 492 23.61 29.16 -0.16
CA ASN A 492 24.41 30.11 -0.92
C ASN A 492 23.88 31.56 -0.94
N GLY A 493 22.82 31.84 -0.17
CA GLY A 493 22.19 33.16 -0.03
C GLY A 493 20.98 33.38 -0.94
N TYR A 494 20.55 32.38 -1.70
CA TYR A 494 19.40 32.46 -2.62
C TYR A 494 18.22 31.58 -2.21
N GLY A 495 18.25 31.03 -1.00
CA GLY A 495 17.14 30.32 -0.39
C GLY A 495 15.85 31.13 -0.43
N LYS A 496 14.75 30.49 -0.86
CA LYS A 496 13.46 31.17 -1.02
C LYS A 496 12.27 30.24 -0.84
N GLN A 497 11.16 30.84 -0.46
CA GLN A 497 9.86 30.19 -0.53
C GLN A 497 9.40 30.12 -2.00
N VAL A 498 8.82 28.99 -2.40
CA VAL A 498 8.30 28.75 -3.75
C VAL A 498 6.88 28.15 -3.69
N GLY A 499 6.18 28.15 -4.82
CA GLY A 499 4.75 27.81 -4.90
C GLY A 499 3.86 29.06 -4.85
N GLN A 500 2.62 28.93 -5.33
CA GLN A 500 1.66 30.06 -5.39
C GLN A 500 1.35 30.61 -3.99
N ASP A 501 1.36 29.73 -2.99
CA ASP A 501 1.07 29.99 -1.58
C ASP A 501 2.35 30.09 -0.71
N LYS A 502 3.54 30.07 -1.32
CA LYS A 502 4.84 30.09 -0.62
C LYS A 502 5.05 28.96 0.40
N THR A 503 4.33 27.84 0.26
CA THR A 503 4.40 26.72 1.21
C THR A 503 5.67 25.88 1.10
N HIS A 504 6.41 25.96 -0.02
CA HIS A 504 7.59 25.12 -0.26
C HIS A 504 8.89 25.90 -0.11
N LEU A 505 9.99 25.20 0.18
CA LEU A 505 11.31 25.79 0.41
C LEU A 505 12.30 25.32 -0.66
N LYS A 506 12.90 26.25 -1.41
CA LYS A 506 13.96 25.96 -2.38
C LYS A 506 15.28 26.55 -1.89
N LEU A 507 16.30 25.72 -1.77
CA LEU A 507 17.63 26.10 -1.29
C LEU A 507 18.72 25.68 -2.30
N THR A 508 19.91 26.21 -2.12
CA THR A 508 21.13 25.69 -2.74
C THR A 508 22.20 25.61 -1.67
N VAL A 509 22.47 24.39 -1.21
CA VAL A 509 23.26 24.16 0.00
C VAL A 509 24.65 23.66 -0.31
N PHE A 510 25.60 24.00 0.55
CA PHE A 510 26.98 23.50 0.51
C PHE A 510 27.46 23.16 1.93
N GLN A 511 28.50 22.33 2.00
CA GLN A 511 29.16 21.94 3.24
C GLN A 511 30.67 22.14 3.04
N GLY A 512 31.26 23.08 3.78
CA GLY A 512 32.65 23.50 3.58
C GLY A 512 32.81 24.43 2.37
N ASN A 513 33.25 23.90 1.23
CA ASN A 513 33.59 24.72 0.05
C ASN A 513 32.33 25.28 -0.65
N PRO A 514 32.15 26.62 -0.74
CA PRO A 514 30.98 27.22 -1.39
C PRO A 514 30.81 26.90 -2.87
N LYS A 515 31.85 26.39 -3.55
CA LYS A 515 31.77 25.95 -4.95
C LYS A 515 31.04 24.62 -5.13
N ASN A 516 30.93 23.80 -4.08
CA ASN A 516 30.29 22.47 -4.13
C ASN A 516 28.84 22.57 -3.64
N CYS A 517 28.02 23.29 -4.43
CA CYS A 517 26.61 23.50 -4.13
C CYS A 517 25.74 22.36 -4.70
N ILE A 518 24.68 21.99 -3.97
CA ILE A 518 23.65 21.06 -4.42
C ILE A 518 22.28 21.72 -4.23
N GLY A 519 21.43 21.65 -5.26
CA GLY A 519 20.06 22.16 -5.17
C GLY A 519 19.23 21.33 -4.20
N ALA A 520 18.37 21.98 -3.42
CA ALA A 520 17.48 21.30 -2.49
C ALA A 520 16.04 21.84 -2.56
N ILE A 521 15.07 20.95 -2.38
CA ILE A 521 13.63 21.25 -2.38
C ILE A 521 12.95 20.59 -1.19
N GLY A 522 12.27 21.38 -0.37
CA GLY A 522 11.47 20.94 0.76
C GLY A 522 10.00 21.26 0.54
N PHE A 523 9.18 20.22 0.35
CA PHE A 523 7.73 20.39 0.26
C PHE A 523 7.16 20.67 1.65
N SER A 524 6.27 21.66 1.74
CA SER A 524 5.66 22.12 3.00
C SER A 524 6.64 22.62 4.06
N LEU A 525 7.87 23.00 3.67
CA LEU A 525 8.90 23.53 4.58
C LEU A 525 9.12 25.05 4.42
N GLY A 526 8.24 25.76 3.69
CA GLY A 526 8.41 27.18 3.40
C GLY A 526 8.48 28.05 4.65
N ASN A 527 7.76 27.70 5.71
CA ASN A 527 7.79 28.38 7.01
C ASN A 527 9.15 28.26 7.73
N LYS A 528 10.02 27.32 7.33
CA LYS A 528 11.34 27.10 7.93
C LYS A 528 12.45 27.96 7.34
N ILE A 529 12.16 28.88 6.41
CA ILE A 529 13.17 29.78 5.82
C ILE A 529 13.95 30.57 6.88
N ALA A 530 13.35 30.87 8.04
CA ALA A 530 14.01 31.56 9.14
C ALA A 530 15.20 30.78 9.73
N HIS A 531 15.22 29.45 9.60
CA HIS A 531 16.34 28.60 10.04
C HIS A 531 17.56 28.69 9.09
N VAL A 532 17.41 29.29 7.91
CA VAL A 532 18.40 29.28 6.81
C VAL A 532 19.33 30.50 6.86
N GLN A 533 19.57 31.08 8.04
CA GLN A 533 20.42 32.28 8.18
C GLN A 533 21.86 31.99 8.64
N GLN A 534 22.13 30.80 9.18
CA GLN A 534 23.46 30.38 9.65
C GLN A 534 23.78 28.98 9.12
N GLU A 535 24.68 28.26 9.80
CA GLU A 535 24.76 26.82 9.66
C GLU A 535 23.51 26.17 10.22
N PHE A 536 22.96 25.20 9.49
CA PHE A 536 21.80 24.41 9.90
C PHE A 536 22.02 22.95 9.53
N ASP A 537 21.24 22.07 10.15
CA ASP A 537 21.26 20.66 9.80
C ASP A 537 20.10 20.36 8.84
N ILE A 538 20.29 19.38 7.97
CA ILE A 538 19.27 18.92 7.03
C ILE A 538 19.08 17.42 7.09
N VAL A 539 17.84 16.98 6.91
CA VAL A 539 17.47 15.59 6.65
C VAL A 539 16.81 15.49 5.30
N TYR A 540 17.27 14.59 4.45
CA TYR A 540 16.87 14.55 3.05
C TYR A 540 16.96 13.17 2.43
N GLN A 541 16.27 13.00 1.29
CA GLN A 541 16.50 11.93 0.35
C GLN A 541 17.23 12.51 -0.87
N LEU A 542 18.15 11.75 -1.46
CA LEU A 542 18.74 12.14 -2.74
C LEU A 542 17.73 11.91 -3.84
N ASP A 543 17.57 12.84 -4.77
CA ASP A 543 16.65 12.76 -5.90
C ASP A 543 17.26 13.31 -7.19
N GLU A 544 16.56 13.18 -8.31
CA GLU A 544 16.96 13.79 -9.59
C GLU A 544 15.95 14.85 -10.04
N ASN A 545 16.46 15.93 -10.61
CA ASN A 545 15.67 16.95 -11.28
C ASN A 545 16.08 17.04 -12.74
N THR A 546 15.14 16.79 -13.64
CA THR A 546 15.34 16.96 -15.09
C THR A 546 14.73 18.29 -15.51
N TRP A 547 15.57 19.20 -16.00
CA TRP A 547 15.16 20.51 -16.49
C TRP A 547 15.84 20.81 -17.82
N ASN A 548 15.05 21.18 -18.85
CA ASN A 548 15.54 21.43 -20.22
C ASN A 548 16.47 20.32 -20.76
N GLY A 549 16.10 19.05 -20.52
CA GLY A 549 16.87 17.89 -20.97
C GLY A 549 18.12 17.56 -20.14
N ASN A 550 18.49 18.40 -19.18
CA ASN A 550 19.61 18.14 -18.27
C ASN A 550 19.11 17.57 -16.95
N THR A 551 19.75 16.51 -16.45
CA THR A 551 19.38 15.87 -15.18
C THR A 551 20.47 16.11 -14.14
N PHE A 552 20.09 16.60 -12.98
CA PHE A 552 20.98 16.90 -11.87
C PHE A 552 20.50 16.22 -10.59
N ILE A 553 21.44 15.79 -9.75
CA ILE A 553 21.11 15.34 -8.39
C ILE A 553 20.66 16.55 -7.57
N GLN A 554 19.57 16.38 -6.83
CA GLN A 554 19.06 17.34 -5.86
C GLN A 554 18.79 16.66 -4.51
N LEU A 555 18.65 17.46 -3.47
CA LEU A 555 18.22 17.00 -2.15
C LEU A 555 16.72 17.26 -1.99
N GLN A 556 15.94 16.21 -1.79
CA GLN A 556 14.55 16.34 -1.36
C GLN A 556 14.51 16.39 0.17
N LEU A 557 14.40 17.61 0.72
CA LEU A 557 14.38 17.84 2.16
C LEU A 557 13.13 17.22 2.78
N LYS A 558 13.33 16.50 3.88
CA LYS A 558 12.28 16.02 4.78
C LYS A 558 12.14 16.94 5.98
N ASP A 559 13.25 17.47 6.47
CA ASP A 559 13.26 18.44 7.54
C ASP A 559 14.56 19.25 7.60
N LEU A 560 14.54 20.37 8.32
CA LEU A 560 15.70 21.17 8.70
C LEU A 560 15.52 21.80 10.09
N LYS A 561 16.63 22.04 10.79
CA LYS A 561 16.63 22.67 12.12
C LYS A 561 17.80 23.64 12.30
#